data_AF-A0A970B354-F1
#
_entry.id   AF-A0A970B354-F1
#
_cell.length_a   1.000
_cell.length_b   1.000
_cell.length_c   1.000
_cell.angle_alpha   90.00
_cell.angle_beta   90.00
_cell.angle_gamma   90.00
#
_symmetry.space_group_name_H-M   'P 1'
#
loop_
_entity.id
_entity.type
_entity.pdbx_description
1 polymer ?
#
loop_
_entity_poly.entity_id
_entity_poly.type
_entity_poly.pdbx_seq_one_letter_code
_entity_poly.pdbx_strand_id
1 'polypeptide(L)'
;MRLDLAACSSGSVVVTRGSFQIYDAAGHAVVRPETTSSAADQMVDKDGHRHFMAKEIHQQPEVVGHTLSRYIDPATETVALPAGGFDFAKLDRLTISACGTAYYAGLISKYWFEAWAHLPVEIDIASELRYRDVPYPKNGGALFVSQSGETADTLAALRLAKAAGFDYIAFKPVLERQADGADQQKEGGHHDHERGHQFKGGVGHASCLIRSRRRG
;
A
#
# COMPACT_ATOMS: atom_id res chain seq x y z
N MET A 1 -14.33 19.54 -14.04
CA MET A 1 -14.01 18.49 -15.04
C MET A 1 -14.25 17.15 -14.36
N ARG A 2 -15.13 16.27 -14.87
CA ARG A 2 -15.31 14.91 -14.30
C ARG A 2 -14.30 13.99 -14.98
N LEU A 3 -13.55 13.25 -14.15
CA LEU A 3 -12.50 12.33 -14.56
C LEU A 3 -12.98 10.91 -14.21
N ASP A 4 -13.44 10.19 -15.22
CA ASP A 4 -13.84 8.79 -15.06
C ASP A 4 -12.58 7.92 -15.22
N LEU A 5 -12.27 7.10 -14.21
CA LEU A 5 -11.13 6.19 -14.20
C LEU A 5 -11.63 4.74 -14.29
N ALA A 6 -11.04 3.98 -15.22
CA ALA A 6 -11.12 2.52 -15.22
C ALA A 6 -9.75 1.96 -14.82
N ALA A 7 -9.70 1.16 -13.75
CA ALA A 7 -8.47 0.54 -13.27
C ALA A 7 -8.19 -0.76 -14.05
N CYS A 8 -6.94 -0.94 -14.49
CA CYS A 8 -6.49 -2.16 -15.16
C CYS A 8 -5.52 -2.91 -14.22
N SER A 9 -5.97 -4.00 -13.59
CA SER A 9 -5.13 -4.76 -12.63
C SER A 9 -4.11 -5.67 -13.33
N SER A 10 -4.43 -6.18 -14.53
CA SER A 10 -3.52 -6.95 -15.40
C SER A 10 -4.13 -7.07 -16.79
N GLY A 11 -3.78 -6.15 -17.69
CA GLY A 11 -4.43 -6.06 -19.01
C GLY A 11 -4.03 -4.82 -19.80
N SER A 12 -4.64 -4.63 -20.96
CA SER A 12 -4.39 -3.48 -21.83
C SER A 12 -5.69 -2.73 -22.14
N VAL A 13 -5.57 -1.45 -22.48
CA VAL A 13 -6.72 -0.63 -22.86
C VAL A 13 -6.44 -0.01 -24.22
N VAL A 14 -7.34 -0.24 -25.17
CA VAL A 14 -7.34 0.42 -26.48
C VAL A 14 -8.26 1.62 -26.40
N VAL A 15 -7.73 2.80 -26.71
CA VAL A 15 -8.44 4.07 -26.56
C VAL A 15 -8.58 4.72 -27.92
N THR A 16 -9.80 5.08 -28.27
CA THR A 16 -10.12 5.92 -29.42
C THR A 16 -10.69 7.25 -28.94
N ARG A 17 -10.91 8.20 -29.86
CA ARG A 17 -11.53 9.50 -29.53
C ARG A 17 -12.93 9.37 -28.92
N GLY A 18 -13.66 8.31 -29.25
CA GLY A 18 -15.05 8.11 -28.83
C GLY A 18 -15.28 6.95 -27.86
N SER A 19 -14.34 6.00 -27.78
CA SER A 19 -14.52 4.76 -27.02
C SER A 19 -13.22 4.32 -26.37
N PHE A 20 -13.34 3.46 -25.37
CA PHE A 20 -12.24 2.66 -24.86
C PHE A 20 -12.71 1.22 -24.76
N GLN A 21 -11.79 0.28 -24.89
CA GLN A 21 -12.05 -1.13 -24.70
C GLN A 21 -10.91 -1.71 -23.89
N ILE A 22 -11.25 -2.39 -22.79
CA ILE A 22 -10.28 -2.96 -21.87
C ILE A 22 -10.24 -4.47 -22.07
N TYR A 23 -9.02 -4.99 -22.09
CA TYR A 23 -8.68 -6.37 -22.32
C TYR A 23 -7.96 -6.93 -21.10
N ASP A 24 -8.23 -8.18 -20.74
CA ASP A 24 -7.46 -8.88 -19.73
C ASP A 24 -6.06 -9.29 -20.24
N ALA A 25 -5.24 -9.90 -19.38
CA ALA A 25 -3.91 -10.38 -19.72
C ALA A 25 -3.90 -11.47 -20.82
N ALA A 26 -5.02 -12.16 -21.04
CA ALA A 26 -5.19 -13.15 -22.09
C ALA A 26 -5.70 -12.54 -23.42
N GLY A 27 -5.97 -11.23 -23.45
CA GLY A 27 -6.46 -10.51 -24.62
C GLY A 27 -7.98 -10.59 -24.82
N HIS A 28 -8.75 -11.06 -23.83
CA HIS A 28 -10.22 -11.04 -23.91
C HIS A 28 -10.77 -9.69 -23.49
N ALA A 29 -11.78 -9.21 -24.21
CA ALA A 29 -12.47 -7.98 -23.85
C ALA A 29 -13.25 -8.16 -22.53
N VAL A 30 -13.04 -7.24 -21.59
CA VAL A 30 -13.68 -7.25 -20.27
C VAL A 30 -14.30 -5.89 -19.94
N VAL A 31 -15.37 -5.92 -19.16
CA VAL A 31 -16.00 -4.70 -18.62
C VAL A 31 -15.55 -4.54 -17.17
N ARG A 32 -15.09 -3.34 -16.80
CA ARG A 32 -14.67 -3.01 -15.44
C ARG A 32 -15.50 -1.84 -14.89
N PRO A 33 -15.79 -1.78 -13.58
CA PRO A 33 -16.50 -0.67 -12.98
C PRO A 33 -15.74 0.64 -13.17
N GLU A 34 -16.43 1.66 -13.69
CA GLU A 34 -15.88 3.01 -13.75
C GLU A 34 -15.93 3.63 -12.36
N THR A 35 -14.80 4.15 -11.89
CA THR A 35 -14.72 4.92 -10.64
C THR A 35 -14.36 6.35 -10.99
N THR A 36 -15.18 7.31 -10.59
CA THR A 36 -14.79 8.72 -10.72
C THR A 36 -13.70 9.02 -9.71
N SER A 37 -12.54 9.50 -10.17
CA SER A 37 -11.49 9.91 -9.26
C SER A 37 -11.87 11.24 -8.62
N SER A 38 -11.86 11.27 -7.29
CA SER A 38 -11.91 12.51 -6.52
C SER A 38 -10.51 13.11 -6.34
N ALA A 39 -9.53 12.75 -7.18
CA ALA A 39 -8.27 13.46 -7.25
C ALA A 39 -8.59 14.92 -7.57
N ALA A 40 -8.78 15.70 -6.52
CA ALA A 40 -8.67 17.13 -6.61
C ALA A 40 -7.31 17.37 -7.26
N ASP A 41 -7.26 18.31 -8.20
CA ASP A 41 -6.00 18.95 -8.56
C ASP A 41 -5.46 19.58 -7.27
N GLN A 42 -4.81 18.78 -6.42
CA GLN A 42 -3.76 19.28 -5.58
C GLN A 42 -2.68 19.65 -6.58
N MET A 43 -2.77 20.88 -7.10
CA MET A 43 -1.70 21.47 -7.88
C MET A 43 -0.45 21.30 -7.03
N VAL A 44 0.43 20.42 -7.48
CA VAL A 44 1.71 20.14 -6.84
C VAL A 44 2.56 21.38 -7.04
N ASP A 45 2.42 22.33 -6.12
CA ASP A 45 3.14 23.60 -6.13
C ASP A 45 4.39 23.49 -5.25
N LYS A 46 5.41 24.31 -5.54
CA LYS A 46 6.60 24.46 -4.71
C LYS A 46 6.37 25.34 -3.50
N ASP A 47 5.22 26.00 -3.39
CA ASP A 47 4.83 26.82 -2.23
C ASP A 47 5.90 27.86 -1.87
N GLY A 48 6.40 28.57 -2.89
CA GLY A 48 7.47 29.56 -2.73
C GLY A 48 8.89 29.00 -2.52
N HIS A 49 9.07 27.68 -2.40
CA HIS A 49 10.40 27.08 -2.25
C HIS A 49 11.15 26.90 -3.58
N ARG A 50 12.49 26.89 -3.51
CA ARG A 50 13.36 26.75 -4.70
C ARG A 50 13.21 25.38 -5.40
N HIS A 51 13.01 24.31 -4.63
CA HIS A 51 12.86 22.93 -5.12
C HIS A 51 11.87 22.16 -4.23
N PHE A 52 11.25 21.11 -4.77
CA PHE A 52 10.31 20.26 -4.02
C PHE A 52 10.93 19.64 -2.77
N MET A 53 12.18 19.18 -2.84
CA MET A 53 12.90 18.68 -1.66
C MET A 53 12.96 19.72 -0.53
N ALA A 54 13.18 21.00 -0.86
CA ALA A 54 13.21 22.05 0.15
C ALA A 54 11.82 22.25 0.77
N LYS A 55 10.76 22.24 -0.04
CA LYS A 55 9.38 22.25 0.45
C LYS A 55 9.10 21.08 1.38
N GLU A 56 9.36 19.85 0.93
CA GLU A 56 9.09 18.62 1.69
C GLU A 56 9.82 18.59 3.03
N ILE A 57 11.07 19.08 3.10
CA ILE A 57 11.81 19.23 4.36
C ILE A 57 11.12 20.22 5.31
N HIS A 58 10.69 21.38 4.81
CA HIS A 58 10.00 22.38 5.65
C HIS A 58 8.60 21.94 6.10
N GLN A 59 7.95 21.06 5.34
CA GLN A 59 6.64 20.50 5.67
C GLN A 59 6.68 19.38 6.72
N GLN A 60 7.86 18.86 7.07
CA GLN A 60 7.97 17.73 8.01
C GLN A 60 7.25 17.95 9.36
N PRO A 61 7.32 19.13 10.02
CA PRO A 61 6.62 19.33 11.29
C PRO A 61 5.10 19.19 11.16
N GLU A 62 4.53 19.75 10.10
CA GLU A 62 3.09 19.67 9.80
C GLU A 62 2.69 18.24 9.46
N VAL A 63 3.45 17.56 8.59
CA VAL A 63 3.18 16.17 8.17
C VAL A 63 3.25 15.21 9.35
N VAL A 64 4.22 15.39 10.25
CA VAL A 64 4.33 14.61 11.49
C VAL A 64 3.12 14.88 12.40
N GLY A 65 2.75 16.15 12.61
CA GLY A 65 1.57 16.51 13.40
C GLY A 65 0.28 15.92 12.85
N HIS A 66 0.05 16.00 11.54
CA HIS A 66 -1.07 15.38 10.84
C HIS A 66 -1.07 13.85 10.93
N THR A 67 0.11 13.23 10.96
CA THR A 67 0.22 11.78 11.13
C THR A 67 -0.16 11.38 12.54
N LEU A 68 0.39 12.06 13.56
CA LEU A 68 0.13 11.78 14.96
C LEU A 68 -1.33 12.03 15.36
N SER A 69 -1.97 13.06 14.80
CA SER A 69 -3.38 13.36 15.09
C SER A 69 -4.36 12.28 14.62
N ARG A 70 -3.92 11.34 13.78
CA ARG A 70 -4.69 10.14 13.42
C ARG A 70 -4.66 9.05 14.47
N TYR A 71 -3.64 9.05 15.32
CA TYR A 71 -3.37 7.98 16.28
C TYR A 71 -3.48 8.43 17.74
N ILE A 72 -3.52 9.74 18.01
CA ILE A 72 -3.59 10.29 19.37
C ILE A 72 -4.90 11.05 19.50
N ASP A 73 -5.70 10.67 20.50
CA ASP A 73 -6.82 11.47 20.96
C ASP A 73 -6.34 12.42 22.06
N PRO A 74 -6.23 13.74 21.78
CA PRO A 74 -5.75 14.70 22.76
C PRO A 74 -6.75 14.97 23.88
N ALA A 75 -8.04 14.64 23.70
CA ALA A 75 -9.05 14.86 24.73
C ALA A 75 -9.02 13.78 25.81
N THR A 76 -8.68 12.54 25.42
CA THR A 76 -8.58 11.40 26.33
C THR A 76 -7.15 11.03 26.69
N GLU A 77 -6.15 11.65 26.04
CA GLU A 77 -4.72 11.33 26.16
C GLU A 77 -4.40 9.86 25.85
N THR A 78 -5.20 9.24 24.98
CA THR A 78 -5.03 7.83 24.60
C THR A 78 -4.58 7.67 23.16
N VAL A 79 -3.88 6.57 22.89
CA VAL A 79 -3.57 6.15 21.52
C VAL A 79 -4.77 5.41 20.93
N ALA A 80 -5.32 5.95 19.84
CA ALA A 80 -6.36 5.32 19.04
C ALA A 80 -5.71 4.62 17.83
N LEU A 81 -5.32 3.36 18.01
CA LEU A 81 -4.86 2.56 16.88
C LEU A 81 -6.07 2.20 16.00
N PRO A 82 -5.98 2.34 14.66
CA PRO A 82 -7.04 1.92 13.76
C PRO A 82 -7.30 0.41 13.88
N ALA A 83 -8.56 0.02 13.72
CA ALA A 83 -8.97 -1.37 13.75
C ALA A 83 -8.39 -2.15 12.56
N GLY A 84 -7.96 -3.40 12.79
CA GLY A 84 -7.42 -4.27 11.75
C GLY A 84 -5.89 -4.23 11.65
N GLY A 85 -5.21 -4.76 12.67
CA GLY A 85 -3.76 -4.93 12.67
C GLY A 85 -3.37 -6.13 13.50
N PHE A 86 -2.07 -6.39 13.61
CA PHE A 86 -1.55 -7.44 14.46
C PHE A 86 -1.79 -7.10 15.92
N ASP A 87 -2.15 -8.11 16.69
CA ASP A 87 -1.85 -8.08 18.11
C ASP A 87 -0.35 -8.37 18.27
N PHE A 88 0.46 -7.31 18.27
CA PHE A 88 1.92 -7.42 18.38
C PHE A 88 2.37 -8.19 19.62
N ALA A 89 1.55 -8.26 20.68
CA ALA A 89 1.85 -9.03 21.89
C ALA A 89 1.74 -10.55 21.69
N LYS A 90 1.08 -11.01 20.62
CA LYS A 90 0.94 -12.43 20.26
C LYS A 90 1.94 -12.89 19.21
N LEU A 91 2.75 -11.96 18.67
CA LEU A 91 3.70 -12.29 17.62
C LEU A 91 4.97 -12.91 18.21
N ASP A 92 5.41 -14.02 17.63
CA ASP A 92 6.71 -14.62 17.96
C ASP A 92 7.86 -13.83 17.32
N ARG A 93 7.59 -13.19 16.17
CA ARG A 93 8.56 -12.44 15.36
C ARG A 93 7.85 -11.49 14.40
N LEU A 94 8.44 -10.33 14.16
CA LEU A 94 8.04 -9.41 13.09
C LEU A 94 9.12 -9.37 11.99
N THR A 95 8.73 -9.60 10.74
CA THR A 95 9.59 -9.45 9.57
C THR A 95 9.20 -8.19 8.81
N ILE A 96 10.12 -7.24 8.66
CA ILE A 96 9.91 -6.00 7.93
C ILE A 96 10.59 -6.09 6.56
N SER A 97 9.92 -5.64 5.51
CA SER A 97 10.52 -5.53 4.18
C SER A 97 10.26 -4.18 3.53
N ALA A 98 11.33 -3.55 3.04
CA ALA A 98 11.29 -2.21 2.48
C ALA A 98 12.45 -1.98 1.49
N CYS A 99 12.41 -0.88 0.74
CA CYS A 99 13.49 -0.44 -0.15
C CYS A 99 13.93 0.99 0.15
N GLY A 100 15.21 1.31 -0.12
CA GLY A 100 15.75 2.66 -0.05
C GLY A 100 15.53 3.32 1.32
N THR A 101 15.03 4.55 1.35
CA THR A 101 14.84 5.31 2.60
C THR A 101 13.86 4.64 3.58
N ALA A 102 12.87 3.89 3.07
CA ALA A 102 11.94 3.15 3.92
C ALA A 102 12.62 2.01 4.71
N TYR A 103 13.69 1.43 4.15
CA TYR A 103 14.50 0.43 4.86
C TYR A 103 15.21 1.04 6.08
N TYR A 104 15.74 2.27 5.96
CA TYR A 104 16.35 2.96 7.11
C TYR A 104 15.33 3.31 8.20
N ALA A 105 14.11 3.71 7.83
CA ALA A 105 13.03 3.90 8.80
C ALA A 105 12.68 2.59 9.52
N GLY A 106 12.66 1.47 8.79
CA GLY A 106 12.46 0.15 9.36
C GLY A 106 13.56 -0.27 10.33
N LEU A 107 14.83 0.05 10.06
CA LEU A 107 15.94 -0.20 10.98
C LEU A 107 15.73 0.53 12.32
N ILE A 108 15.29 1.80 12.29
CA ILE A 108 14.95 2.54 13.51
C ILE A 108 13.79 1.87 14.25
N SER A 109 12.74 1.45 13.53
CA SER A 109 11.60 0.76 14.14
C SER A 109 11.98 -0.55 14.82
N LYS A 110 12.94 -1.31 14.27
CA LYS A 110 13.48 -2.52 14.90
C LYS A 110 14.01 -2.23 16.30
N TYR A 111 14.80 -1.17 16.47
CA TYR A 111 15.29 -0.78 17.79
C TYR A 111 14.15 -0.50 18.78
N TRP A 112 13.08 0.16 18.34
CA TRP A 112 11.94 0.45 19.20
C TRP A 112 11.13 -0.79 19.58
N PHE A 113 10.84 -1.66 18.63
CA PHE A 113 10.14 -2.91 18.91
C PHE A 113 10.94 -3.82 19.85
N GLU A 114 12.24 -3.96 19.64
CA GLU A 114 13.10 -4.81 20.48
C GLU A 114 13.29 -4.20 21.88
N ALA A 115 13.45 -2.87 21.98
CA ALA A 115 13.70 -2.19 23.25
C ALA A 115 12.46 -2.06 24.14
N TRP A 116 11.29 -1.80 23.55
CA TRP A 116 10.07 -1.48 24.31
C TRP A 116 9.03 -2.59 24.31
N ALA A 117 8.89 -3.32 23.21
CA ALA A 117 7.93 -4.43 23.10
C ALA A 117 8.58 -5.81 23.32
N HIS A 118 9.91 -5.87 23.40
CA HIS A 118 10.67 -7.13 23.44
C HIS A 118 10.31 -8.11 22.32
N LEU A 119 9.84 -7.58 21.18
CA LEU A 119 9.44 -8.34 20.01
C LEU A 119 10.66 -8.50 19.08
N PRO A 120 11.12 -9.72 18.77
CA PRO A 120 12.20 -9.92 17.81
C PRO A 120 11.80 -9.40 16.43
N VAL A 121 12.62 -8.51 15.86
CA VAL A 121 12.38 -7.95 14.53
C VAL A 121 13.52 -8.31 13.58
N GLU A 122 13.17 -8.84 12.41
CA GLU A 122 14.09 -8.97 11.29
C GLU A 122 13.69 -7.97 10.21
N ILE A 123 14.66 -7.33 9.57
CA ILE A 123 14.41 -6.43 8.44
C ILE A 123 15.30 -6.80 7.28
N ASP A 124 14.68 -6.88 6.10
CA ASP A 124 15.36 -7.24 4.86
C ASP A 124 15.04 -6.21 3.76
N ILE A 125 16.02 -6.01 2.89
CA ILE A 125 15.82 -5.25 1.66
C ILE A 125 14.89 -6.08 0.76
N ALA A 126 13.81 -5.48 0.25
CA ALA A 126 12.78 -6.26 -0.46
C ALA A 126 13.30 -7.00 -1.71
N SER A 127 14.30 -6.44 -2.38
CA SER A 127 14.96 -7.10 -3.52
C SER A 127 15.65 -8.41 -3.12
N GLU A 128 16.21 -8.49 -1.91
CA GLU A 128 16.89 -9.69 -1.40
C GLU A 128 15.89 -10.70 -0.84
N LEU A 129 14.86 -10.23 -0.11
CA LEU A 129 13.81 -11.09 0.45
C LEU A 129 13.15 -11.94 -0.64
N ARG A 130 12.97 -11.38 -1.84
CA ARG A 130 12.36 -12.07 -2.98
C ARG A 130 13.13 -13.32 -3.44
N TYR A 131 14.44 -13.37 -3.23
CA TYR A 131 15.29 -14.48 -3.66
C TYR A 131 15.69 -15.41 -2.50
N ARG A 132 15.22 -15.12 -1.29
CA ARG A 132 15.54 -15.88 -0.10
C ARG A 132 14.36 -16.78 0.27
N ASP A 133 14.67 -18.00 0.70
CA ASP A 133 13.68 -18.88 1.35
C ASP A 133 13.54 -18.46 2.81
N VAL A 134 12.61 -17.54 3.07
CA VAL A 134 12.42 -16.92 4.39
C VAL A 134 11.53 -17.83 5.23
N PRO A 135 12.01 -18.32 6.39
CA PRO A 135 11.17 -19.12 7.27
C PRO A 135 10.15 -18.23 7.97
N TYR A 136 8.88 -18.37 7.60
CA TYR A 136 7.76 -17.68 8.24
C TYR A 136 7.26 -18.48 9.46
N PRO A 137 7.40 -17.98 10.70
CA PRO A 137 6.93 -18.70 11.89
C PRO A 137 5.40 -18.70 11.96
N LYS A 138 4.80 -19.68 12.66
CA LYS A 138 3.33 -19.82 12.69
C LYS A 138 2.59 -18.60 13.25
N ASN A 139 3.16 -17.92 14.25
CA ASN A 139 2.61 -16.68 14.81
C ASN A 139 3.50 -15.48 14.49
N GLY A 140 4.12 -15.46 13.30
CA GLY A 140 4.87 -14.29 12.86
C GLY A 140 3.96 -13.26 12.18
N GLY A 141 4.44 -12.02 12.11
CA GLY A 141 3.84 -10.97 11.28
C GLY A 141 4.81 -10.47 10.24
N ALA A 142 4.34 -10.14 9.04
CA ALA A 142 5.11 -9.40 8.04
C ALA A 142 4.63 -7.94 7.94
N LEU A 143 5.56 -6.99 7.87
CA LEU A 143 5.30 -5.58 7.63
C LEU A 143 6.01 -5.09 6.36
N PHE A 144 5.25 -4.66 5.37
CA PHE A 144 5.79 -4.14 4.10
C PHE A 144 5.67 -2.62 4.05
N VAL A 145 6.79 -1.91 3.88
CA VAL A 145 6.82 -0.44 3.94
C VAL A 145 7.23 0.14 2.58
N SER A 146 6.37 0.96 1.98
CA SER A 146 6.69 1.68 0.74
C SER A 146 6.00 3.04 0.69
N GLN A 147 6.77 4.09 0.36
CA GLN A 147 6.22 5.43 0.16
C GLN A 147 5.39 5.54 -1.12
N SER A 148 5.75 4.86 -2.22
CA SER A 148 4.99 4.90 -3.47
C SER A 148 3.87 3.87 -3.48
N GLY A 149 4.06 2.74 -2.81
CA GLY A 149 3.17 1.59 -2.83
C GLY A 149 3.13 0.88 -4.19
N GLU A 150 4.03 1.25 -5.09
CA GLU A 150 4.24 0.62 -6.40
C GLU A 150 5.62 -0.01 -6.52
N THR A 151 6.42 0.04 -5.45
CA THR A 151 7.76 -0.55 -5.43
C THR A 151 7.65 -2.04 -5.73
N ALA A 152 8.04 -2.43 -6.94
CA ALA A 152 7.81 -3.77 -7.47
C ALA A 152 8.38 -4.87 -6.56
N ASP A 153 9.54 -4.63 -5.96
CA ASP A 153 10.17 -5.59 -5.05
C ASP A 153 9.39 -5.76 -3.75
N THR A 154 8.91 -4.66 -3.15
CA THR A 154 8.06 -4.70 -1.95
C THR A 154 6.72 -5.37 -2.22
N LEU A 155 6.13 -5.15 -3.40
CA LEU A 155 4.91 -5.83 -3.83
C LEU A 155 5.14 -7.32 -4.09
N ALA A 156 6.26 -7.69 -4.68
CA ALA A 156 6.63 -9.08 -4.90
C ALA A 156 6.83 -9.82 -3.57
N ALA A 157 7.52 -9.19 -2.62
CA ALA A 157 7.71 -9.69 -1.26
C ALA A 157 6.37 -9.90 -0.53
N LEU A 158 5.44 -8.95 -0.64
CA LEU A 158 4.08 -9.07 -0.10
C LEU A 158 3.34 -10.28 -0.70
N ARG A 159 3.41 -10.45 -2.02
CA ARG A 159 2.76 -11.59 -2.71
C ARG A 159 3.34 -12.94 -2.28
N LEU A 160 4.64 -13.02 -2.02
CA LEU A 160 5.29 -14.23 -1.52
C LEU A 160 4.78 -14.59 -0.11
N ALA A 161 4.71 -13.62 0.80
CA ALA A 161 4.16 -13.84 2.14
C ALA A 161 2.69 -14.26 2.09
N LYS A 162 1.88 -13.63 1.24
CA LYS A 162 0.47 -14.02 1.02
C LYS A 162 0.36 -15.45 0.47
N ALA A 163 1.17 -15.81 -0.53
CA ALA A 163 1.18 -17.16 -1.10
C ALA A 163 1.62 -18.24 -0.09
N ALA A 164 2.45 -17.87 0.88
CA ALA A 164 2.84 -18.75 1.99
C ALA A 164 1.78 -18.83 3.12
N GLY A 165 0.68 -18.08 3.02
CA GLY A 165 -0.37 -18.05 4.05
C GLY A 165 0.03 -17.34 5.34
N PHE A 166 1.00 -16.42 5.26
CA PHE A 166 1.54 -15.71 6.42
C PHE A 166 0.73 -14.44 6.71
N ASP A 167 0.53 -14.13 7.98
CA ASP A 167 -0.17 -12.93 8.41
C ASP A 167 0.68 -11.68 8.09
N TYR A 168 0.10 -10.70 7.39
CA TYR A 168 0.81 -9.51 6.91
C TYR A 168 0.04 -8.19 7.16
N ILE A 169 0.80 -7.09 7.26
CA ILE A 169 0.34 -5.71 7.17
C ILE A 169 1.15 -5.00 6.09
N ALA A 170 0.47 -4.23 5.23
CA ALA A 170 1.12 -3.36 4.26
C ALA A 170 0.98 -1.89 4.66
N PHE A 171 2.10 -1.24 5.01
CA PHE A 171 2.15 0.18 5.34
C PHE A 171 2.24 1.03 4.05
N LYS A 172 1.13 1.03 3.31
CA LYS A 172 0.58 2.07 2.41
C LYS A 172 -0.62 1.43 1.65
N PRO A 173 -1.78 2.09 1.51
CA PRO A 173 -3.01 1.49 0.96
C PRO A 173 -2.95 1.01 -0.50
N VAL A 174 -1.98 1.48 -1.28
CA VAL A 174 -1.82 1.09 -2.70
C VAL A 174 -1.34 -0.36 -2.85
N LEU A 175 -0.47 -0.83 -1.95
CA LEU A 175 0.08 -2.18 -2.02
C LEU A 175 -1.00 -3.24 -1.82
N GLU A 176 -1.93 -2.99 -0.91
CA GLU A 176 -2.99 -3.92 -0.55
C GLU A 176 -4.00 -4.11 -1.71
N ARG A 177 -4.46 -3.02 -2.33
CA ARG A 177 -5.33 -3.10 -3.53
C ARG A 177 -4.69 -3.85 -4.70
N GLN A 178 -3.37 -3.77 -4.87
CA GLN A 178 -2.64 -4.47 -5.93
C GLN A 178 -2.38 -5.96 -5.61
N ALA A 179 -2.40 -6.33 -4.33
CA ALA A 179 -2.36 -7.72 -3.88
C ALA A 179 -3.73 -8.39 -4.03
N ASP A 180 -4.82 -7.69 -3.70
CA ASP A 180 -6.19 -8.24 -3.76
C ASP A 180 -6.76 -8.29 -5.18
N GLY A 181 -6.36 -7.36 -6.05
CA GLY A 181 -6.79 -7.33 -7.46
C GLY A 181 -6.30 -8.52 -8.31
N ALA A 182 -5.37 -9.34 -7.79
CA ALA A 182 -4.91 -10.58 -8.41
C ALA A 182 -5.75 -11.81 -7.99
N ASP A 183 -6.47 -11.75 -6.86
CA ASP A 183 -7.28 -12.88 -6.35
C ASP A 183 -8.62 -13.03 -7.08
N GLN A 184 -9.18 -11.91 -7.58
CA GLN A 184 -10.44 -11.91 -8.33
C GLN A 184 -10.38 -12.63 -9.69
N GLN A 185 -9.24 -13.23 -10.05
CA GLN A 185 -9.10 -14.11 -11.22
C GLN A 185 -9.18 -15.62 -10.88
N LYS A 186 -9.28 -16.01 -9.60
CA LYS A 186 -9.26 -17.43 -9.19
C LYS A 186 -10.49 -17.93 -8.42
N GLU A 187 -11.47 -17.10 -8.12
CA GLU A 187 -12.66 -17.55 -7.38
C GLU A 187 -13.66 -18.33 -8.25
N GLY A 188 -13.32 -19.59 -8.46
CA GLY A 188 -14.23 -20.69 -8.79
C GLY A 188 -13.90 -21.88 -7.89
N GLY A 189 -13.90 -21.69 -6.57
CA GLY A 189 -13.55 -22.73 -5.61
C GLY A 189 -13.66 -22.25 -4.17
N HIS A 190 -14.67 -22.75 -3.47
CA HIS A 190 -15.02 -22.44 -2.09
C HIS A 190 -13.92 -22.88 -1.10
N HIS A 191 -13.29 -21.94 -0.38
CA HIS A 191 -12.60 -22.21 0.90
C HIS A 191 -12.55 -20.95 1.78
N ASP A 192 -13.16 -21.05 2.96
CA ASP A 192 -13.08 -20.10 4.07
C ASP A 192 -11.66 -20.02 4.67
N HIS A 193 -11.00 -18.85 4.54
CA HIS A 193 -10.32 -18.11 5.60
C HIS A 193 -9.52 -16.93 4.98
N GLU A 194 -10.19 -15.83 4.66
CA GLU A 194 -9.50 -14.58 4.35
C GLU A 194 -9.15 -13.83 5.66
N ARG A 195 -7.86 -13.65 5.96
CA ARG A 195 -7.35 -12.80 7.05
C ARG A 195 -6.33 -11.79 6.52
N GLY A 196 -6.80 -10.89 5.64
CA GLY A 196 -6.11 -9.64 5.33
C GLY A 196 -6.79 -8.48 6.08
N HIS A 197 -6.03 -7.58 6.70
CA HIS A 197 -6.59 -6.44 7.41
C HIS A 197 -6.40 -5.13 6.65
N GLN A 198 -7.52 -4.64 6.10
CA GLN A 198 -7.59 -3.49 5.20
C GLN A 198 -7.33 -2.14 5.89
N PHE A 199 -6.34 -1.38 5.41
CA PHE A 199 -6.10 0.00 5.85
C PHE A 199 -6.70 1.02 4.87
N LYS A 200 -7.79 1.69 5.25
CA LYS A 200 -8.43 2.74 4.42
C LYS A 200 -7.68 4.07 4.51
N GLY A 201 -6.68 4.26 3.62
CA GLY A 201 -6.14 5.57 3.27
C GLY A 201 -6.18 5.79 1.75
N GLY A 202 -6.94 6.76 1.28
CA GLY A 202 -7.04 7.01 -0.16
C GLY A 202 -5.90 7.89 -0.66
N VAL A 203 -4.96 7.34 -1.43
CA VAL A 203 -4.37 7.96 -2.63
C VAL A 203 -3.81 6.82 -3.50
N GLY A 204 -4.52 6.46 -4.57
CA GLY A 204 -4.11 5.41 -5.49
C GLY A 204 -3.49 5.98 -6.77
N HIS A 205 -2.27 5.57 -7.09
CA HIS A 205 -1.85 5.46 -8.48
C HIS A 205 -1.88 3.97 -8.84
N ALA A 206 -2.70 3.68 -9.83
CA ALA A 206 -2.65 2.50 -10.68
C ALA A 206 -2.70 3.08 -12.09
N SER A 207 -2.13 2.40 -13.10
CA SER A 207 -2.31 2.84 -14.50
C SER A 207 -3.80 2.98 -14.78
N CYS A 208 -4.25 4.23 -14.84
CA CYS A 208 -5.66 4.60 -14.92
C CYS A 208 -5.85 5.40 -16.19
N LEU A 209 -6.84 5.00 -16.98
CA LEU A 209 -7.28 5.81 -18.10
C LEU A 209 -8.09 6.99 -17.57
N ILE A 210 -7.68 8.21 -17.91
CA ILE A 210 -8.33 9.44 -17.45
C ILE A 210 -9.20 10.02 -18.58
N ARG A 211 -10.53 9.97 -18.43
CA ARG A 211 -11.45 10.63 -19.38
C ARG A 211 -11.95 11.96 -18.83
N SER A 212 -11.63 13.06 -19.50
CA SER A 212 -12.24 14.37 -19.26
C SER A 212 -13.52 14.55 -20.07
N ARG A 213 -14.67 14.66 -19.42
CA ARG A 213 -15.88 15.21 -20.07
C ARG A 213 -15.98 16.71 -19.77
N ARG A 214 -15.82 17.56 -20.80
CA ARG A 214 -16.38 18.93 -20.76
C ARG A 214 -17.89 18.80 -20.92
N ARG A 215 -18.66 19.29 -19.94
CA ARG A 215 -20.09 19.51 -20.16
C ARG A 215 -20.24 20.62 -21.20
N GLY A 216 -21.07 20.37 -22.22
CA GLY A 216 -21.68 21.43 -23.00
C GLY A 216 -22.71 22.18 -22.17
#